data_AF-A0A822D0R9-F1
#
_entry.id   AF-A0A822D0R9-F1
#
_cell.length_a   1.000
_cell.length_b   1.000
_cell.length_c   1.000
_cell.angle_alpha   90.00
_cell.angle_beta   90.00
_cell.angle_gamma   90.00
#
_symmetry.space_group_name_H-M   'P 1'
#
loop_
_entity.id
_entity.type
_entity.pdbx_description
1 polymer ?
#
loop_
_entity_poly.entity_id
_entity_poly.type
_entity_poly.pdbx_seq_one_letter_code
_entity_poly.pdbx_strand_id
1 'polypeptide(L)'
;NGKASNPKALMNTIMQLRKICNHPFMFNEIEEKLCQHFNYTSGVCLGADLYRASGKFELLDRILPKLKATNHRVLLFCQMTSLMTIMEDYFAYKNFTYLRLDGQTKSEERGDLLARFSEANSDYFIFLLSTRAGGLGLNLQKADTVVIFDSDWNPHQ
;
A
#
# COMPACT_ATOMS: atom_id res chain seq x y z
N ASN A 1 33.31 17.41 21.78
CA ASN A 1 32.09 16.91 22.49
C ASN A 1 31.23 16.07 21.55
N GLY A 2 31.65 14.85 21.24
CA GLY A 2 30.84 13.90 20.48
C GLY A 2 29.88 13.19 21.42
N LYS A 3 28.64 13.67 21.53
CA LYS A 3 27.57 12.88 22.16
C LYS A 3 27.39 11.62 21.33
N ALA A 4 27.58 10.45 21.95
CA ALA A 4 27.33 9.17 21.31
C ALA A 4 25.95 9.19 20.65
N SER A 5 25.90 9.00 19.33
CA SER A 5 24.64 8.97 18.58
C SER A 5 23.80 7.81 19.11
N ASN A 6 22.61 8.10 19.65
CA ASN A 6 21.71 7.06 20.14
C ASN A 6 21.20 6.22 18.96
N PRO A 7 21.61 4.94 18.82
CA PRO A 7 21.25 4.13 17.65
C PRO A 7 19.74 3.97 17.48
N LYS A 8 18.98 4.00 18.59
CA LYS A 8 17.51 3.95 18.58
C LYS A 8 16.88 5.20 17.98
N ALA A 9 17.45 6.38 18.25
CA ALA A 9 16.98 7.65 17.69
C ALA A 9 17.25 7.72 16.18
N LEU A 10 18.42 7.24 15.74
CA LEU A 10 18.75 7.13 14.32
C LEU A 10 17.81 6.15 13.60
N MET A 11 17.56 4.97 14.17
CA MET A 11 16.66 3.98 13.58
C MET A 11 15.23 4.50 13.46
N ASN A 12 14.74 5.25 14.47
CA ASN A 12 13.45 5.91 14.39
C ASN A 12 13.42 6.97 13.27
N THR A 13 14.49 7.76 13.14
CA THR A 13 14.61 8.78 12.08
C THR A 13 14.54 8.14 10.69
N ILE A 14 15.28 7.05 10.46
CA ILE A 14 15.23 6.29 9.20
C ILE A 14 13.82 5.80 8.91
N MET A 15 13.10 5.31 9.93
CA MET A 15 11.72 4.88 9.77
C MET A 15 10.79 6.03 9.35
N GLN A 16 10.93 7.21 9.96
CA GLN A 16 10.15 8.38 9.56
C GLN A 16 10.48 8.83 8.13
N LEU A 17 11.76 8.79 7.73
CA LEU A 17 12.18 9.08 6.36
C LEU A 17 11.58 8.08 5.35
N ARG A 18 11.49 6.80 5.71
CA ARG A 18 10.81 5.80 4.86
C ARG A 18 9.32 6.10 4.72
N LYS A 19 8.64 6.48 5.81
CA LYS A 19 7.21 6.82 5.78
C LYS A 19 6.94 7.99 4.83
N ILE A 20 7.69 9.09 4.96
CA ILE A 20 7.43 10.30 4.15
C ILE A 20 7.68 10.04 2.65
N CYS A 21 8.66 9.21 2.30
CA CYS A 21 8.90 8.79 0.91
C CYS A 21 7.77 7.90 0.33
N ASN A 22 6.99 7.25 1.18
CA ASN A 22 5.85 6.45 0.77
C ASN A 22 4.59 7.32 0.65
N HIS A 23 4.22 8.01 1.73
CA HIS A 23 3.09 8.93 1.74
C HIS A 23 3.16 9.91 2.92
N PRO A 24 2.85 11.21 2.75
CA PRO A 24 2.79 12.15 3.87
C PRO A 24 1.71 11.83 4.90
N PHE A 25 0.58 11.25 4.49
CA PHE A 25 -0.50 10.86 5.42
C PHE A 25 -0.15 9.66 6.30
N MET A 26 1.04 9.08 6.16
CA MET A 26 1.57 8.18 7.20
C MET A 26 1.86 8.90 8.53
N PHE A 27 1.75 10.23 8.54
CA PHE A 27 1.78 11.10 9.70
C PHE A 27 0.42 11.78 9.86
N ASN A 28 -0.37 11.33 10.82
CA ASN A 28 -1.74 11.82 11.04
C ASN A 28 -1.80 13.35 11.19
N GLU A 29 -0.83 13.94 11.89
CA GLU A 29 -0.73 15.41 12.08
C GLU A 29 -0.60 16.18 10.75
N ILE A 30 0.01 15.58 9.73
CA ILE A 30 0.15 16.18 8.40
C ILE A 30 -1.18 16.06 7.65
N GLU A 31 -1.81 14.89 7.70
CA GLU A 31 -3.12 14.67 7.09
C GLU A 31 -4.19 15.60 7.69
N GLU A 32 -4.28 15.70 9.02
CA GLU A 32 -5.22 16.58 9.71
C GLU A 32 -5.07 18.05 9.29
N LYS A 33 -3.83 18.54 9.19
CA LYS A 33 -3.56 19.92 8.75
C LYS A 33 -3.98 20.15 7.31
N LEU A 34 -3.77 19.17 6.42
CA LEU A 34 -4.19 19.27 5.02
C LEU A 34 -5.71 19.16 4.89
N CYS A 35 -6.36 18.27 5.66
CA CYS A 35 -7.81 18.19 5.76
C CYS A 35 -8.42 19.54 6.14
N GLN A 36 -7.87 20.22 7.15
CA GLN A 36 -8.29 21.56 7.55
C GLN A 36 -8.09 22.58 6.43
N HIS A 37 -6.94 22.53 5.74
CA HIS A 37 -6.64 23.46 4.65
C HIS A 37 -7.61 23.31 3.46
N PHE A 38 -8.00 22.08 3.13
CA PHE A 38 -8.90 21.75 2.04
C PHE A 38 -10.38 21.65 2.46
N ASN A 39 -10.71 22.00 3.72
CA ASN A 39 -12.06 21.94 4.30
C ASN A 39 -12.72 20.55 4.28
N TYR A 40 -11.94 19.47 4.41
CA TYR A 40 -12.47 18.13 4.63
C TYR A 40 -13.02 17.98 6.05
N THR A 41 -14.29 17.61 6.18
CA THR A 41 -14.96 17.42 7.49
C THR A 41 -14.72 16.04 8.11
N SER A 42 -14.31 15.05 7.31
CA SER A 42 -14.07 13.67 7.74
C SER A 42 -12.73 13.47 8.46
N GLY A 43 -11.82 14.44 8.38
CA GLY A 43 -10.44 14.29 8.86
C GLY A 43 -9.56 13.39 7.99
N VAL A 44 -10.08 12.88 6.87
CA VAL A 44 -9.35 12.04 5.91
C VAL A 44 -9.34 12.74 4.54
N CYS A 45 -8.15 12.91 3.96
CA CYS A 45 -8.00 13.48 2.63
C CYS A 45 -8.32 12.41 1.59
N LEU A 46 -9.33 12.65 0.76
CA LEU A 46 -9.76 11.69 -0.27
C LEU A 46 -9.52 12.21 -1.68
N GLY A 47 -9.73 11.33 -2.65
CA GLY A 47 -9.76 11.71 -4.05
C GLY A 47 -8.42 12.17 -4.60
N ALA A 48 -8.43 13.31 -5.29
CA ALA A 48 -7.25 13.79 -5.97
C ALA A 48 -6.15 14.26 -5.04
N ASP A 49 -6.51 14.81 -3.87
CA ASP A 49 -5.54 15.32 -2.90
C ASP A 49 -4.75 14.17 -2.26
N LEU A 50 -5.35 12.99 -2.13
CA LEU A 50 -4.68 11.78 -1.68
C LEU A 50 -3.54 11.41 -2.61
N TYR A 51 -3.82 11.10 -3.88
CA TYR A 51 -2.76 10.61 -4.76
C TYR A 51 -1.78 11.70 -5.19
N ARG A 52 -2.18 12.98 -5.20
CA ARG A 52 -1.29 14.10 -5.52
C ARG A 52 -0.30 14.44 -4.41
N ALA A 53 -0.54 13.99 -3.18
CA ALA A 53 0.37 14.21 -2.06
C ALA A 53 1.63 13.31 -2.11
N SER A 54 1.65 12.27 -2.95
CA SER A 54 2.80 11.36 -3.08
C SER A 54 3.12 11.07 -4.54
N GLY A 55 4.37 11.31 -4.96
CA GLY A 55 4.82 10.99 -6.33
C GLY A 55 4.69 9.51 -6.70
N LYS A 56 4.75 8.60 -5.71
CA LYS A 56 4.50 7.17 -5.96
C LYS A 56 3.03 6.89 -6.27
N PHE A 57 2.12 7.51 -5.53
CA PHE A 57 0.68 7.39 -5.80
C PHE A 57 0.31 8.09 -7.12
N GLU A 58 0.95 9.21 -7.42
CA GLU A 58 0.80 9.92 -8.69
C GLU A 58 1.22 9.04 -9.89
N LEU A 59 2.29 8.24 -9.72
CA LEU A 59 2.65 7.22 -10.71
C LEU A 59 1.62 6.09 -10.79
N LEU A 60 1.18 5.55 -9.65
CA LEU A 60 0.12 4.53 -9.59
C LEU A 60 -1.16 4.99 -10.30
N ASP A 61 -1.52 6.27 -10.14
CA ASP A 61 -2.66 6.93 -10.80
C ASP A 61 -2.59 6.86 -12.32
N ARG A 62 -1.37 6.93 -12.87
CA ARG A 62 -1.15 6.85 -14.31
C ARG A 62 -1.06 5.42 -14.82
N ILE A 63 -0.55 4.46 -14.02
CA ILE A 63 -0.28 3.10 -14.49
C ILE A 63 -1.43 2.12 -14.24
N LEU A 64 -2.09 2.17 -13.08
CA LEU A 64 -3.14 1.20 -12.72
C LEU A 64 -4.35 1.26 -13.65
N PRO A 65 -4.85 2.44 -14.09
CA PRO A 65 -5.95 2.49 -15.06
C PRO A 65 -5.58 1.84 -16.40
N LYS A 66 -4.33 1.98 -16.84
CA LYS A 66 -3.84 1.37 -18.08
C LYS A 66 -3.80 -0.16 -17.95
N LEU A 67 -3.26 -0.65 -16.83
CA LEU A 67 -3.23 -2.08 -16.52
C LEU A 67 -4.64 -2.68 -16.43
N LYS A 68 -5.59 -1.97 -15.81
CA LYS A 68 -7.00 -2.38 -15.77
C LYS A 68 -7.63 -2.41 -17.17
N ALA A 69 -7.38 -1.38 -17.98
CA ALA A 69 -7.92 -1.30 -19.34
C ALA A 69 -7.38 -2.40 -20.27
N THR A 70 -6.16 -2.90 -20.02
CA THR A 70 -5.57 -4.03 -20.76
C THR A 70 -5.73 -5.37 -20.05
N ASN A 71 -6.62 -5.45 -19.05
CA ASN A 71 -7.00 -6.67 -18.34
C ASN A 71 -5.83 -7.41 -17.64
N HIS A 72 -4.85 -6.66 -17.12
CA HIS A 72 -3.81 -7.21 -16.25
C HIS A 72 -4.32 -7.42 -14.82
N ARG A 73 -3.64 -8.30 -14.08
CA ARG A 73 -3.92 -8.56 -12.66
C ARG A 73 -2.69 -8.29 -11.83
N VAL A 74 -2.84 -7.45 -10.80
CA VAL A 74 -1.72 -6.85 -10.09
C VAL A 74 -1.57 -7.45 -8.69
N LEU A 75 -0.38 -7.96 -8.37
CA LEU A 75 0.07 -8.14 -6.99
C LEU A 75 0.81 -6.89 -6.55
N LEU A 76 0.33 -6.25 -5.48
CA LEU A 76 0.93 -5.04 -4.96
C LEU A 76 1.46 -5.29 -3.55
N PHE A 77 2.78 -5.23 -3.41
CA PHE A 77 3.48 -5.48 -2.14
C PHE A 77 3.83 -4.16 -1.43
N CYS A 78 3.49 -4.11 -0.15
CA CYS A 78 3.82 -3.01 0.77
C CYS A 78 4.46 -3.56 2.05
N GLN A 79 5.40 -2.84 2.64
CA GLN A 79 5.96 -3.21 3.95
C GLN A 79 5.07 -2.78 5.11
N MET A 80 4.55 -1.56 5.04
CA MET A 80 3.82 -0.93 6.15
C MET A 80 2.31 -1.10 5.98
N THR A 81 1.64 -1.71 6.96
CA THR A 81 0.18 -1.91 6.94
C THR A 81 -0.60 -0.59 7.00
N SER A 82 -0.07 0.46 7.62
CA SER A 82 -0.68 1.79 7.60
C SER A 82 -0.70 2.41 6.20
N LEU A 83 0.31 2.12 5.37
CA LEU A 83 0.32 2.54 3.97
C LEU A 83 -0.69 1.76 3.14
N MET A 84 -0.90 0.47 3.46
CA MET A 84 -1.94 -0.34 2.83
C MET A 84 -3.33 0.29 3.04
N THR A 85 -3.62 0.81 4.24
CA THR A 85 -4.88 1.52 4.50
C THR A 85 -5.06 2.76 3.61
N ILE A 86 -4.03 3.61 3.47
CA ILE A 86 -4.07 4.76 2.55
C ILE A 86 -4.31 4.31 1.09
N MET A 87 -3.75 3.15 0.73
CA MET A 87 -3.91 2.58 -0.60
C MET A 87 -5.33 2.06 -0.85
N GLU A 88 -6.00 1.52 0.18
CA GLU A 88 -7.40 1.13 0.11
C GLU A 88 -8.33 2.33 -0.13
N ASP A 89 -8.08 3.47 0.55
CA ASP A 89 -8.82 4.71 0.31
C ASP A 89 -8.70 5.18 -1.15
N TYR A 90 -7.48 5.07 -1.70
CA TYR A 90 -7.22 5.36 -3.11
C TYR A 90 -7.93 4.37 -4.06
N PHE A 91 -7.91 3.07 -3.76
CA PHE A 91 -8.61 2.05 -4.55
C PHE A 91 -10.13 2.26 -4.54
N ALA A 92 -10.69 2.58 -3.38
CA ALA A 92 -12.09 2.93 -3.24
C ALA A 92 -12.45 4.14 -4.10
N TYR A 93 -11.65 5.22 -4.05
CA TYR A 93 -11.84 6.39 -4.89
C TYR A 93 -11.81 6.08 -6.40
N LYS A 94 -10.92 5.18 -6.83
CA LYS A 94 -10.79 4.77 -8.23
C LYS A 94 -11.74 3.65 -8.65
N ASN A 95 -12.55 3.13 -7.74
CA ASN A 95 -13.39 1.96 -7.96
C ASN A 95 -12.58 0.75 -8.49
N PHE A 96 -11.43 0.50 -7.87
CA PHE A 96 -10.66 -0.72 -8.08
C PHE A 96 -11.13 -1.80 -7.11
N THR A 97 -11.47 -2.96 -7.65
CA THR A 97 -11.76 -4.17 -6.89
C THR A 97 -10.46 -4.78 -6.42
N TYR A 98 -10.35 -5.02 -5.12
CA TYR A 98 -9.12 -5.54 -4.54
C TYR A 98 -9.37 -6.52 -3.39
N LEU A 99 -8.35 -7.32 -3.07
CA LEU A 99 -8.26 -8.11 -1.84
C LEU A 99 -7.05 -7.65 -1.05
N ARG A 100 -7.11 -7.74 0.28
CA ARG A 100 -6.03 -7.38 1.20
C ARG A 100 -5.62 -8.61 2.01
N LEU A 101 -4.33 -8.90 2.06
CA LEU A 101 -3.75 -9.93 2.93
C LEU A 101 -2.53 -9.36 3.64
N ASP A 102 -2.57 -9.39 4.96
CA ASP A 102 -1.47 -8.96 5.82
C ASP A 102 -1.32 -9.86 7.05
N GLY A 103 -0.57 -9.42 8.06
CA GLY A 103 -0.30 -10.20 9.27
C GLY A 103 -1.48 -10.29 10.24
N GLN A 104 -2.55 -9.51 10.05
CA GLN A 104 -3.76 -9.55 10.85
C GLN A 104 -4.83 -10.48 10.26
N THR A 105 -4.70 -10.85 8.98
CA THR A 105 -5.57 -11.83 8.32
C THR A 105 -5.46 -13.19 9.02
N LYS A 106 -6.61 -13.77 9.40
CA LYS A 106 -6.62 -15.09 10.04
C LYS A 106 -6.16 -16.18 9.06
N SER A 107 -5.54 -17.23 9.60
CA SER A 107 -5.07 -18.36 8.79
C SER A 107 -6.18 -19.01 7.95
N GLU A 108 -7.40 -19.07 8.49
CA GLU A 108 -8.58 -19.65 7.83
C GLU A 108 -9.02 -18.79 6.62
N GLU A 109 -9.01 -17.46 6.77
CA GLU A 109 -9.41 -16.51 5.73
C GLU A 109 -8.40 -16.41 4.58
N ARG A 110 -7.13 -16.74 4.85
CA ARG A 110 -6.07 -16.68 3.84
C ARG A 110 -6.38 -17.57 2.63
N GLY A 111 -6.84 -18.80 2.88
CA GLY A 111 -7.18 -19.75 1.81
C GLY A 111 -8.27 -19.19 0.88
N ASP A 112 -9.31 -18.62 1.48
CA ASP A 112 -10.45 -18.05 0.75
C ASP A 112 -10.05 -16.84 -0.10
N LEU A 113 -9.21 -15.94 0.43
CA LEU A 113 -8.70 -14.80 -0.34
C LEU A 113 -7.87 -15.25 -1.55
N LEU A 114 -7.02 -16.27 -1.38
CA LEU A 114 -6.23 -16.85 -2.47
C LEU A 114 -7.13 -17.50 -3.53
N ALA A 115 -8.15 -18.25 -3.10
CA ALA A 115 -9.12 -18.89 -3.99
C ALA A 115 -9.88 -17.84 -4.80
N ARG A 116 -10.44 -16.81 -4.13
CA ARG A 116 -11.18 -15.71 -4.77
C ARG A 116 -10.34 -14.93 -5.78
N PHE A 117 -9.06 -14.72 -5.52
CA PHE A 117 -8.18 -14.09 -6.51
C PHE A 117 -7.89 -15.03 -7.69
N SER A 118 -7.79 -16.33 -7.45
CA SER A 118 -7.41 -17.33 -8.46
C SER A 118 -8.56 -17.83 -9.33
N GLU A 119 -9.81 -17.50 -8.99
CA GLU A 119 -11.00 -17.79 -9.79
C GLU A 119 -10.86 -17.25 -11.23
N ALA A 120 -11.28 -18.07 -12.21
CA ALA A 120 -11.11 -17.78 -13.63
C ALA A 120 -11.80 -16.48 -14.07
N ASN A 121 -12.96 -16.18 -13.46
CA ASN A 121 -13.76 -14.99 -13.74
C ASN A 121 -13.77 -14.02 -12.55
N SER A 122 -12.73 -14.05 -11.70
CA SER A 122 -12.72 -13.15 -10.54
C SER A 122 -12.61 -11.69 -10.97
N ASP A 123 -13.47 -10.87 -10.38
CA ASP A 123 -13.53 -9.44 -10.65
C ASP A 123 -12.43 -8.67 -9.92
N TYR A 124 -11.60 -9.32 -9.09
CA TYR A 124 -10.54 -8.68 -8.32
C TYR A 124 -9.36 -8.32 -9.22
N PHE A 125 -9.13 -7.02 -9.37
CA PHE A 125 -8.04 -6.47 -10.16
C PHE A 125 -6.70 -6.47 -9.40
N ILE A 126 -6.73 -6.15 -8.11
CA ILE A 126 -5.52 -5.97 -7.29
C ILE A 126 -5.54 -6.93 -6.09
N PHE A 127 -4.42 -7.60 -5.83
CA PHE A 127 -4.15 -8.25 -4.55
C PHE A 127 -3.10 -7.44 -3.79
N LEU A 128 -3.54 -6.72 -2.76
CA LEU A 128 -2.71 -5.93 -1.87
C LEU A 128 -2.13 -6.83 -0.77
N LEU A 129 -0.82 -6.96 -0.74
CA LEU A 129 -0.08 -7.89 0.09
C LEU A 129 0.89 -7.13 0.99
N SER A 130 0.96 -7.48 2.27
CA SER A 130 2.13 -7.10 3.06
C SER A 130 3.31 -8.01 2.70
N THR A 131 4.51 -7.47 2.53
CA THR A 131 5.68 -8.27 2.09
C THR A 131 5.93 -9.47 3.01
N ARG A 132 5.75 -9.29 4.33
CA ARG A 132 5.87 -10.39 5.31
C ARG A 132 4.81 -11.46 5.15
N ALA A 133 3.58 -11.10 4.83
CA ALA A 133 2.50 -12.06 4.68
C ALA A 133 2.52 -12.74 3.30
N GLY A 134 3.00 -12.02 2.28
CA GLY A 134 3.17 -12.49 0.90
C GLY A 134 4.39 -13.40 0.68
N GLY A 135 5.48 -13.18 1.43
CA GLY A 135 6.72 -13.97 1.35
C GLY A 135 6.62 -15.41 1.90
N LEU A 136 5.44 -15.84 2.37
CA LEU A 136 5.21 -17.15 2.98
C LEU A 136 4.84 -18.25 1.96
N GLY A 137 5.14 -18.07 0.67
CA GLY A 137 4.90 -19.07 -0.37
C GLY A 137 3.46 -19.08 -0.90
N LEU A 138 2.92 -17.91 -1.26
CA LEU A 138 1.62 -17.82 -1.93
C LEU A 138 1.77 -18.21 -3.41
N ASN A 139 0.96 -19.16 -3.90
CA ASN A 139 0.95 -19.55 -5.32
C ASN A 139 -0.12 -18.74 -6.10
N LEU A 140 0.24 -17.55 -6.57
CA LEU A 140 -0.67 -16.60 -7.23
C LEU A 140 -0.44 -16.54 -8.75
N GLN A 141 -0.64 -17.66 -9.45
CA GLN A 141 -0.35 -17.80 -10.88
C GLN A 141 -1.26 -16.99 -11.82
N LYS A 142 -2.35 -16.44 -11.28
CA LYS A 142 -3.33 -15.65 -12.07
C LYS A 142 -2.99 -14.17 -12.16
N ALA A 143 -2.00 -13.69 -11.41
CA ALA A 143 -1.46 -12.36 -11.63
C ALA A 143 -0.34 -12.40 -12.67
N ASP A 144 -0.25 -11.34 -13.46
CA ASP A 144 0.78 -11.15 -14.49
C ASP A 144 1.66 -9.92 -14.21
N THR A 145 1.26 -9.07 -13.26
CA THR A 145 1.95 -7.84 -12.92
C THR A 145 2.27 -7.80 -11.43
N VAL A 146 3.52 -7.48 -11.09
CA VAL A 146 3.96 -7.30 -9.70
C VAL A 146 4.44 -5.85 -9.51
N VAL A 147 3.92 -5.19 -8.49
CA VAL A 147 4.34 -3.86 -8.05
C VAL A 147 4.91 -3.98 -6.63
N ILE A 148 6.19 -3.67 -6.48
CA ILE A 148 6.84 -3.52 -5.17
C ILE A 148 6.80 -2.04 -4.82
N PHE A 149 5.90 -1.63 -3.93
CA PHE A 149 5.70 -0.21 -3.62
C PHE A 149 6.83 0.36 -2.77
N ASP A 150 7.33 -0.43 -1.82
CA ASP A 150 8.50 -0.10 -1.04
C ASP A 150 9.34 -1.34 -0.70
N SER A 151 10.66 -1.18 -0.83
CA SER A 151 11.61 -2.28 -0.69
C SER A 151 11.80 -2.70 0.77
N ASP A 152 12.01 -4.00 0.99
CA ASP A 152 12.54 -4.48 2.26
C ASP A 152 14.02 -4.05 2.42
N TRP A 153 14.50 -4.06 3.66
CA TRP A 153 15.92 -3.99 3.94
C TRP A 153 16.66 -5.27 3.54
N ASN A 154 15.98 -6.40 3.62
CA ASN A 154 16.49 -7.69 3.17
C ASN A 154 16.18 -7.90 1.69
N PRO A 155 17.17 -7.89 0.78
CA PRO A 155 16.92 -8.03 -0.66
C PRO A 155 16.36 -9.41 -1.06
N HIS A 156 16.35 -10.38 -0.14
CA HIS A 156 15.71 -11.68 -0.34
C HIS A 156 14.19 -11.68 -0.05
N GLN A 157 13.65 -10.59 0.51
CA GLN A 157 12.22 -10.39 0.78
C GLN A 157 11.62 -9.32 -0.11
#